data_AF-A0AAN8BQJ6-F1
#
_entry.id   AF-A0AAN8BQJ6-F1
#
_cell.length_a   1.000
_cell.length_b   1.000
_cell.length_c   1.000
_cell.angle_alpha   90.00
_cell.angle_beta   90.00
_cell.angle_gamma   90.00
#
_symmetry.space_group_name_H-M   'P 1'
#
loop_
_entity.id
_entity.type
_entity.pdbx_description
1 polymer ?
#
loop_
_entity_poly.entity_id
_entity_poly.type
_entity_poly.pdbx_seq_one_letter_code
_entity_poly.pdbx_strand_id
1 'polypeptide(L)'
;MLTSVLCLQANELLLSGRKLTAQEACSKGLVSQVLWPGTFTQEVMLRVRELVTMDPQVLQESKALMRNTSRSALEQTNERECEALKRVWGSSQGTDAILQNLQRGTELC
;
A
#
# COMPACT_ATOMS: atom_id res chain seq x y z
N MET A 1 14.67 -14.41 11.38
CA MET A 1 13.49 -14.24 12.26
C MET A 1 12.69 -12.97 11.97
N LEU A 2 13.31 -11.79 11.77
CA LEU A 2 12.53 -10.57 11.42
C LEU A 2 11.87 -10.61 10.04
N THR A 3 12.56 -11.12 9.02
CA THR A 3 12.02 -11.26 7.65
C THR A 3 10.86 -12.26 7.55
N SER A 4 10.85 -13.31 8.37
CA SER A 4 9.77 -14.30 8.42
C SER A 4 8.49 -13.78 9.08
N VAL A 5 8.61 -12.91 10.09
CA VAL A 5 7.45 -12.28 10.76
C VAL A 5 6.79 -11.24 9.85
N LEU A 6 7.57 -10.45 9.11
CA LEU A 6 7.05 -9.51 8.11
C LEU A 6 6.28 -10.22 6.98
N CYS A 7 6.78 -11.36 6.50
CA CYS A 7 6.09 -12.15 5.48
C CYS A 7 4.75 -12.72 5.98
N LEU A 8 4.69 -13.21 7.22
CA LEU A 8 3.45 -13.71 7.83
C LEU A 8 2.38 -12.62 7.93
N GLN A 9 2.76 -11.41 8.35
CA GLN A 9 1.82 -10.28 8.46
C GLN A 9 1.32 -9.81 7.09
N ALA A 10 2.21 -9.78 6.08
CA ALA A 10 1.82 -9.43 4.71
C ALA A 10 0.86 -10.48 4.10
N ASN A 11 1.14 -11.76 4.31
CA ASN A 11 0.29 -12.85 3.81
C ASN A 11 -1.10 -12.82 4.45
N GLU A 12 -1.19 -12.51 5.75
CA GLU A 12 -2.48 -12.34 6.42
C GLU A 12 -3.30 -11.25 5.73
N LEU A 13 -2.72 -10.08 5.46
CA LEU A 13 -3.43 -8.99 4.78
C LEU A 13 -3.88 -9.37 3.36
N LEU A 14 -2.99 -9.98 2.57
CA LEU A 14 -3.26 -10.28 1.17
C LEU A 14 -4.22 -11.46 0.97
N LEU A 15 -4.16 -12.48 1.84
CA LEU A 15 -4.94 -13.71 1.69
C LEU A 15 -6.23 -13.71 2.50
N SER A 16 -6.27 -13.07 3.68
CA SER A 16 -7.47 -13.03 4.52
C SER A 16 -8.41 -11.88 4.17
N GLY A 17 -7.92 -10.85 3.45
CA GLY A 17 -8.69 -9.64 3.16
C GLY A 17 -9.03 -8.81 4.40
N ARG A 18 -8.32 -9.02 5.52
CA ARG A 18 -8.56 -8.33 6.79
C ARG A 18 -8.35 -6.82 6.66
N LYS A 19 -9.30 -6.08 7.24
CA LYS A 19 -9.17 -4.62 7.42
C LYS A 19 -8.36 -4.30 8.67
N LEU A 20 -7.47 -3.32 8.56
CA LEU A 20 -6.68 -2.81 9.67
C LEU A 20 -7.24 -1.48 10.18
N THR A 21 -7.16 -1.29 11.49
CA THR A 21 -7.25 0.04 12.10
C THR A 21 -6.02 0.89 11.75
N ALA A 22 -6.14 2.22 11.88
CA ALA A 22 -5.00 3.12 11.65
C ALA A 22 -3.79 2.78 12.55
N GLN A 23 -4.05 2.38 13.81
CA GLN A 23 -3.01 2.01 14.76
C GLN A 23 -2.29 0.72 14.37
N GLU A 24 -3.04 -0.30 13.91
CA GLU A 24 -2.44 -1.55 13.42
C GLU A 24 -1.65 -1.36 12.13
N ALA A 25 -2.07 -0.45 11.26
CA ALA A 25 -1.33 -0.09 10.06
C ALA A 25 -0.03 0.67 10.40
N CYS A 26 -0.08 1.53 11.42
CA CYS A 26 1.09 2.24 11.92
C CYS A 26 2.13 1.29 12.51
N SER A 27 1.71 0.31 13.31
CA SER A 27 2.64 -0.68 13.90
C SER A 27 3.26 -1.62 12.85
N LYS A 28 2.64 -1.75 11.67
CA LYS A 28 3.15 -2.52 10.53
C LYS A 28 3.96 -1.68 9.54
N GLY A 29 4.14 -0.39 9.79
CA GLY A 29 4.91 0.52 8.92
C GLY A 29 4.19 0.94 7.63
N LEU A 30 2.87 0.69 7.51
CA LEU A 30 2.06 1.16 6.38
C LEU A 30 1.63 2.63 6.55
N VAL A 31 1.57 3.11 7.80
CA VAL A 31 1.22 4.48 8.17
C VAL A 31 2.37 5.05 9.01
N SER A 32 2.83 6.25 8.68
CA SER A 32 3.92 6.90 9.43
C SER A 32 3.47 7.42 10.79
N GLN A 33 2.22 7.90 10.91
CA GLN A 33 1.66 8.41 12.16
C GLN A 33 0.13 8.41 12.12
N VAL A 34 -0.52 8.10 13.25
CA VAL A 34 -1.98 8.21 13.44
C VAL A 34 -2.30 9.54 14.11
N LEU A 35 -3.31 10.24 13.59
CA LEU A 35 -3.74 11.55 14.07
C LEU A 35 -5.20 11.51 14.48
N TRP A 36 -5.59 12.43 15.37
CA TRP A 36 -6.96 12.52 15.82
C TRP A 36 -7.87 13.12 14.74
N PRO A 37 -9.09 12.61 14.56
CA PRO A 37 -10.00 13.11 13.52
C PRO A 37 -10.28 14.62 13.63
N GLY A 38 -10.40 15.15 14.85
CA GLY A 38 -10.70 16.57 15.08
C GLY A 38 -9.57 17.53 14.73
N THR A 39 -8.31 17.06 14.70
CA THR A 39 -7.11 17.87 14.43
C THR A 39 -6.38 17.44 13.16
N PHE A 40 -6.84 16.38 12.49
CA PHE A 40 -6.15 15.75 11.37
C PHE A 40 -5.66 16.76 10.33
N THR A 41 -6.57 17.60 9.80
CA THR A 41 -6.24 18.59 8.78
C THR A 41 -5.21 19.60 9.27
N GLN A 42 -5.34 20.09 10.51
CA GLN A 42 -4.42 21.06 11.07
C GLN A 42 -3.01 20.46 11.22
N GLU A 43 -2.91 19.26 11.79
CA GLU A 43 -1.63 18.56 11.99
C GLU A 43 -0.95 18.19 10.67
N VAL A 44 -1.71 17.73 9.67
CA VAL A 44 -1.18 17.48 8.32
C VAL A 44 -0.66 18.77 7.69
N MET A 45 -1.43 19.85 7.76
CA MET A 45 -1.03 21.13 7.16
C MET A 45 0.23 21.71 7.82
N LEU A 46 0.42 21.56 9.12
CA LEU A 46 1.65 21.97 9.80
C LEU A 46 2.87 21.22 9.24
N ARG A 47 2.79 19.89 9.13
CA ARG A 47 3.89 19.08 8.59
C ARG A 47 4.18 19.35 7.12
N VAL A 48 3.13 19.56 6.32
CA VAL A 48 3.30 19.95 4.90
C VAL A 48 3.99 21.31 4.81
N ARG A 49 3.61 22.28 5.65
CA ARG A 49 4.28 23.59 5.70
C ARG A 49 5.76 23.45 6.02
N GLU A 50 6.13 22.61 6.99
CA GLU A 50 7.53 22.33 7.32
C GLU A 50 8.27 21.65 6.17
N LEU A 51 7.63 20.74 5.43
CA LEU A 51 8.27 20.09 4.29
C LEU A 51 8.51 21.07 3.14
N VAL A 52 7.59 21.99 2.86
CA VAL A 52 7.76 22.94 1.74
C VAL A 52 8.73 24.08 2.04
N THR A 53 9.17 24.27 3.30
CA THR A 53 10.27 25.20 3.60
C THR A 53 11.65 24.62 3.30
N MET A 54 11.74 23.30 3.10
CA MET A 54 12.99 22.64 2.74
C MET A 54 13.35 22.92 1.28
N ASP A 55 14.66 22.89 0.99
CA ASP A 55 15.15 23.04 -0.37
C ASP A 55 14.64 21.87 -1.28
N PRO A 56 13.98 22.16 -2.41
CA PRO A 56 13.42 21.12 -3.28
C PRO A 56 14.45 20.15 -3.83
N GLN A 57 15.68 20.61 -4.10
CA GLN A 57 16.75 19.75 -4.61
C GLN A 57 17.21 18.78 -3.53
N VAL A 58 17.37 19.24 -2.28
CA VAL A 58 17.69 18.37 -1.14
C VAL A 58 16.62 17.30 -0.94
N LEU A 59 15.34 17.66 -1.00
CA LEU A 59 14.24 16.70 -0.90
C LEU A 59 14.27 15.66 -2.04
N GLN A 60 14.53 16.11 -3.27
CA GLN A 60 14.61 15.25 -4.43
C GLN A 60 15.76 14.25 -4.33
N GLU A 61 16.97 14.72 -3.99
CA GLU A 61 18.15 13.88 -3.83
C GLU A 61 17.96 12.87 -2.70
N SER A 62 17.45 13.32 -1.55
CA SER A 62 17.15 12.44 -0.41
C SER A 62 16.17 11.33 -0.80
N LYS A 63 15.09 11.67 -1.51
CA LYS A 63 14.11 10.70 -2.01
C LYS A 63 14.72 9.74 -3.03
N ALA A 64 15.56 10.24 -3.93
CA ALA A 64 16.24 9.42 -4.93
C ALA A 64 17.15 8.38 -4.28
N LEU A 65 17.98 8.78 -3.31
CA LEU A 65 18.84 7.88 -2.55
C LEU A 65 18.04 6.78 -1.83
N MET A 66 16.95 7.13 -1.15
CA MET A 66 16.09 6.15 -0.48
C MET A 66 15.42 5.18 -1.47
N ARG A 67 14.94 5.68 -2.62
CA ARG A 67 14.15 4.90 -3.58
C ARG A 67 15.02 4.02 -4.49
N ASN A 68 16.21 4.48 -4.87
CA ASN A 68 17.08 3.78 -5.82
C ASN A 68 17.51 2.40 -5.29
N THR A 69 17.69 2.26 -3.98
CA THR A 69 18.10 1.01 -3.32
C THR A 69 17.13 -0.15 -3.58
N SER A 70 15.84 0.12 -3.75
CA SER A 70 14.81 -0.90 -3.96
C SER A 70 14.14 -0.82 -5.35
N ARG A 71 14.54 0.14 -6.19
CA ARG A 71 13.83 0.44 -7.44
C ARG A 71 13.73 -0.73 -8.40
N SER A 72 14.86 -1.36 -8.74
CA SER A 72 14.88 -2.48 -9.68
C SER A 72 14.11 -3.69 -9.16
N ALA A 73 14.20 -3.99 -7.85
CA ALA A 73 13.44 -5.08 -7.24
C ALA A 73 11.93 -4.83 -7.30
N LEU A 74 11.48 -3.59 -7.06
CA LEU A 74 10.08 -3.20 -7.17
C LEU A 74 9.57 -3.29 -8.61
N GLU A 75 10.36 -2.84 -9.59
CA GLU A 75 10.00 -2.93 -11.01
C GLU A 75 9.84 -4.40 -11.45
N GLN A 76 10.76 -5.27 -11.06
CA GLN A 76 10.70 -6.71 -11.34
C GLN A 76 9.50 -7.39 -10.65
N THR A 77 9.24 -7.06 -9.39
CA THR A 77 8.07 -7.61 -8.67
C THR A 77 6.77 -7.18 -9.33
N ASN A 78 6.65 -5.90 -9.69
CA ASN A 78 5.47 -5.38 -10.40
C ASN A 78 5.23 -6.10 -11.74
N GLU A 79 6.28 -6.32 -12.53
CA GLU A 79 6.16 -7.05 -13.80
C GLU A 79 5.67 -8.49 -13.59
N ARG A 80 6.23 -9.20 -12.60
CA ARG A 80 5.79 -10.56 -12.25
C ARG A 80 4.34 -10.61 -11.78
N GLU A 81 3.92 -9.64 -10.96
CA GLU A 81 2.55 -9.52 -10.48
C GLU A 81 1.59 -9.25 -11.65
N CYS A 82 1.93 -8.34 -12.56
CA CYS A 82 1.14 -8.07 -13.75
C CYS A 82 0.98 -9.31 -14.64
N GLU A 83 2.06 -10.05 -14.90
CA GLU A 83 2.00 -11.30 -15.70
C GLU A 83 1.20 -12.39 -14.99
N ALA A 84 1.26 -12.48 -13.66
CA ALA A 84 0.40 -13.38 -12.90
C ALA A 84 -1.08 -13.00 -13.01
N LEU A 85 -1.41 -11.71 -12.85
CA LEU A 85 -2.77 -11.20 -12.97
C LEU A 85 -3.37 -11.46 -14.36
N LYS A 86 -2.61 -11.21 -15.44
CA LYS A 86 -3.05 -11.51 -16.81
C LYS A 86 -3.43 -12.97 -16.99
N ARG A 87 -2.60 -13.89 -16.47
CA ARG A 87 -2.88 -15.33 -16.52
C ARG A 87 -4.11 -15.73 -15.71
N VAL A 88 -4.25 -15.20 -14.49
CA VAL A 88 -5.38 -15.54 -13.60
C VAL A 88 -6.69 -14.97 -14.13
N TRP A 89 -6.73 -13.72 -14.54
CA TRP A 89 -7.95 -13.09 -15.07
C TRP A 89 -8.37 -13.61 -16.44
N GLY A 90 -7.42 -14.10 -17.25
CA GLY A 90 -7.72 -14.79 -18.50
C GLY A 90 -8.22 -16.23 -18.32
N SER A 91 -8.20 -16.76 -17.09
CA SER A 91 -8.73 -18.10 -16.79
C SER A 91 -10.23 -18.06 -16.53
N SER A 92 -10.92 -19.16 -16.81
CA SER A 92 -12.35 -19.31 -16.52
C SER A 92 -12.68 -19.06 -15.05
N GLN A 93 -11.87 -19.60 -14.14
CA GLN A 93 -12.05 -19.39 -12.70
C GLN A 93 -11.92 -17.92 -12.30
N GLY A 94 -10.97 -17.20 -12.91
CA GLY A 94 -10.79 -15.77 -12.66
C GLY A 94 -11.96 -14.93 -13.15
N THR A 95 -12.45 -15.20 -14.36
CA THR A 95 -13.61 -14.49 -14.93
C THR A 95 -14.88 -14.75 -14.12
N ASP A 96 -15.11 -15.98 -13.67
CA ASP A 96 -16.28 -16.35 -12.89
C ASP A 96 -16.30 -15.65 -11.52
N ALA A 97 -15.15 -15.60 -10.83
CA ALA A 97 -15.02 -14.92 -9.55
C ALA A 97 -15.24 -13.40 -9.65
N ILE A 98 -14.82 -12.78 -10.77
CA ILE A 98 -15.07 -11.36 -11.04
C ILE A 98 -16.56 -11.11 -11.25
N LEU A 99 -17.22 -11.92 -12.09
CA LEU A 99 -18.67 -11.81 -12.34
C LEU A 99 -19.48 -11.95 -11.06
N GLN A 100 -19.14 -12.91 -10.21
CA GLN A 100 -19.79 -13.11 -8.92
C GLN A 100 -19.63 -11.90 -7.98
N ASN A 101 -18.45 -11.28 -7.95
CA ASN A 101 -18.23 -10.07 -7.15
C ASN A 101 -19.01 -8.87 -7.67
N LEU A 102 -19.10 -8.69 -8.99
CA LEU A 102 -19.90 -7.61 -9.60
C LEU A 102 -21.38 -7.75 -9.24
N GLN A 103 -21.91 -8.97 -9.28
CA GLN A 103 -23.30 -9.24 -8.88
C GLN A 103 -23.54 -8.86 -7.41
N ARG A 104 -22.65 -9.26 -6.50
CA ARG A 104 -22.73 -8.92 -5.06
C ARG A 104 -22.64 -7.41 -4.80
N GLY A 105 -21.89 -6.67 -5.61
CA GLY A 105 -21.78 -5.20 -5.49
C GLY A 105 -23.08 -4.46 -5.81
N THR A 106 -23.92 -5.02 -6.68
CA THR A 106 -25.21 -4.43 -7.08
C THR A 106 -26.29 -4.55 -6.00
N GLU A 107 -26.15 -5.50 -5.06
CA GLU A 107 -27.10 -5.72 -3.95
C GLU A 107 -26.84 -4.81 -2.72
N LEU A 108 -25.73 -4.06 -2.73
CA LEU A 108 -25.33 -3.14 -1.66
C LEU A 108 -25.64 -1.66 -2.01
N CYS A 109 -26.38 -1.42 -3.09
CA CYS A 109 -26.90 -0.11 -3.49
C CYS A 109 -28.40 0.03 -3.15
#